data_AF-A0A7S2XGC7-F1
#
_entry.id   AF-A0A7S2XGC7-F1
#
_cell.length_a   1.000
_cell.length_b   1.000
_cell.length_c   1.000
_cell.angle_alpha   90.00
_cell.angle_beta   90.00
_cell.angle_gamma   90.00
#
_symmetry.space_group_name_H-M   'P 1'
#
loop_
_entity.id
_entity.type
_entity.pdbx_description
1 polymer ?
#
loop_
_entity_poly.entity_id
_entity_poly.type
_entity_poly.pdbx_seq_one_letter_code
_entity_poly.pdbx_strand_id
1 'polypeptide(L)'
;LHIVIFMACGLMAAQCMLAFSITNPIPPLVILSIVNASVPTILRSSVPLIVHRAEWGTAFGIFEAFEAFGTFGGNLAAGFLRDLTATYAWVNIAFALFGVACFVGTM
;
A
#
# COMPACT_ATOMS: atom_id res chain seq x y z
N LEU A 1 -7.45 -14.54 -1.05
CA LEU A 1 -6.87 -14.56 0.32
C LEU A 1 -5.37 -14.85 0.30
N HIS A 2 -4.89 -16.03 -0.10
CA HIS A 2 -3.46 -16.38 -0.11
C HIS A 2 -2.54 -15.39 -0.86
N ILE A 3 -2.98 -14.89 -2.02
CA ILE A 3 -2.20 -13.91 -2.81
C ILE A 3 -2.08 -12.55 -2.10
N VAL A 4 -3.14 -12.12 -1.41
CA VAL A 4 -3.18 -10.85 -0.67
C VAL A 4 -2.26 -10.91 0.55
N ILE A 5 -2.26 -12.05 1.27
CA ILE A 5 -1.36 -12.27 2.41
C ILE A 5 0.10 -12.29 1.94
N PHE A 6 0.40 -12.94 0.82
CA PHE A 6 1.76 -12.96 0.25
C PHE A 6 2.24 -11.56 -0.14
N MET A 7 1.36 -10.75 -0.75
CA MET A 7 1.66 -9.35 -1.10
C MET A 7 1.86 -8.47 0.14
N ALA A 8 1.06 -8.67 1.19
CA ALA A 8 1.22 -7.96 2.46
C ALA A 8 2.56 -8.27 3.13
N CYS A 9 2.96 -9.55 3.16
CA CYS A 9 4.27 -9.97 3.66
C CYS A 9 5.42 -9.37 2.83
N GLY A 10 5.30 -9.32 1.50
CA GLY A 10 6.29 -8.70 0.61
C GLY A 10 6.43 -7.19 0.84
N LEU A 11 5.31 -6.49 1.04
CA LEU A 11 5.26 -5.07 1.43
C LEU A 11 5.99 -4.85 2.76
N MET A 12 5.69 -5.68 3.76
CA MET A 12 6.29 -5.56 5.09
C MET A 12 7.81 -5.82 5.06
N ALA A 13 8.27 -6.83 4.31
CA ALA A 13 9.68 -7.11 4.13
C ALA A 13 10.43 -5.95 3.44
N ALA A 14 9.85 -5.36 2.40
CA ALA A 14 10.47 -4.23 1.69
C ALA A 14 10.56 -2.97 2.57
N GLN A 15 9.51 -2.70 3.37
CA GLN A 15 9.50 -1.57 4.32
C GLN A 15 10.51 -1.77 5.46
N CYS A 16 10.65 -2.99 5.98
CA CYS A 16 11.69 -3.32 6.96
C CYS A 16 13.11 -3.15 6.37
N MET A 17 13.35 -3.59 5.13
CA MET A 17 14.64 -3.40 4.46
C MET A 17 14.97 -1.91 4.26
N LEU A 18 13.98 -1.07 3.91
CA LEU A 18 14.15 0.38 3.81
C LEU A 18 14.40 1.04 5.17
N ALA A 19 13.69 0.60 6.21
CA ALA A 19 13.76 1.18 7.56
C ALA A 19 15.12 0.91 8.22
N PHE A 20 15.71 -0.27 8.01
CA PHE A 20 17.00 -0.62 8.63
C PHE A 20 18.23 -0.18 7.81
N SER A 21 18.08 0.35 6.58
CA SER A 21 19.18 0.87 5.74
C SER A 21 20.40 -0.05 5.55
N ILE A 22 20.23 -1.38 5.70
CA ILE A 22 21.36 -2.33 5.76
C ILE A 22 21.88 -2.69 4.34
N THR A 23 21.18 -2.36 3.25
CA THR A 23 21.51 -2.86 1.91
C THR A 23 21.09 -1.94 0.75
N ASN A 24 21.65 -2.20 -0.44
CA ASN A 24 21.32 -1.54 -1.72
C ASN A 24 19.80 -1.28 -1.86
N PRO A 25 19.36 -0.06 -2.25
CA PRO A 25 17.94 0.33 -2.30
C PRO A 25 17.17 -0.28 -3.48
N ILE A 26 17.87 -0.91 -4.43
CA ILE A 26 17.29 -1.48 -5.65
C ILE A 26 16.31 -2.64 -5.33
N PRO A 27 16.69 -3.70 -4.60
CA PRO A 27 15.77 -4.79 -4.27
C PRO A 27 14.45 -4.37 -3.61
N PRO A 28 14.41 -3.53 -2.57
CA PRO A 28 13.14 -3.17 -1.95
C PRO A 28 12.27 -2.27 -2.86
N LEU A 29 12.87 -1.43 -3.71
CA LEU A 29 12.11 -0.66 -4.71
C LEU A 29 11.43 -1.55 -5.76
N VAL A 30 12.10 -2.62 -6.19
CA VAL A 30 11.51 -3.59 -7.14
C VAL A 30 10.33 -4.32 -6.49
N ILE A 31 10.48 -4.77 -5.23
CA ILE A 31 9.42 -5.46 -4.50
C ILE A 31 8.21 -4.53 -4.29
N LEU A 32 8.44 -3.28 -3.87
CA LEU A 32 7.37 -2.28 -3.72
C LEU A 32 6.64 -2.03 -5.04
N SER A 33 7.36 -1.95 -6.15
CA SER A 33 6.77 -1.71 -7.48
C SER A 33 5.90 -2.87 -7.93
N ILE A 34 6.36 -4.11 -7.74
CA ILE A 34 5.58 -5.32 -8.08
C ILE A 34 4.30 -5.37 -7.26
N VAL A 35 4.39 -5.13 -5.94
CA VAL A 35 3.22 -5.17 -5.06
C VAL A 35 2.24 -4.04 -5.41
N ASN A 36 2.73 -2.83 -5.65
CA ASN A 36 1.88 -1.68 -5.98
C ASN A 36 1.15 -1.84 -7.33
N ALA A 37 1.75 -2.49 -8.33
CA ALA A 37 1.08 -2.76 -9.60
C ALA A 37 0.05 -3.90 -9.49
N SER A 38 0.34 -4.92 -8.68
CA SER A 38 -0.44 -6.16 -8.65
C SER A 38 -1.68 -6.09 -7.77
N VAL A 39 -1.61 -5.43 -6.61
CA VAL A 39 -2.75 -5.28 -5.67
C VAL A 39 -3.98 -4.61 -6.32
N PRO A 40 -3.87 -3.43 -6.93
CA PRO A 40 -5.05 -2.75 -7.43
C PRO A 40 -5.53 -3.38 -8.74
N THR A 41 -4.67 -4.09 -9.48
CA THR A 41 -5.08 -4.92 -10.64
C THR A 41 -6.00 -6.06 -10.21
N ILE A 42 -5.66 -6.77 -9.13
CA ILE A 42 -6.50 -7.85 -8.60
C ILE A 42 -7.82 -7.31 -8.06
N LEU A 43 -7.80 -6.20 -7.31
CA LEU A 43 -9.04 -5.58 -6.82
C LEU A 43 -9.93 -5.11 -7.97
N ARG A 44 -9.38 -4.41 -8.97
CA ARG A 44 -10.13 -3.93 -10.15
C ARG A 44 -10.74 -5.08 -10.95
N SER A 45 -10.05 -6.22 -11.06
CA SER A 45 -10.60 -7.42 -11.71
C SER A 45 -11.80 -8.03 -10.97
N SER A 46 -11.95 -7.74 -9.67
CA SER A 46 -13.03 -8.25 -8.84
C SER A 46 -14.31 -7.40 -8.95
N VAL A 47 -14.20 -6.11 -9.22
CA VAL A 47 -15.34 -5.18 -9.37
C VAL A 47 -16.44 -5.69 -10.33
N PRO A 48 -16.13 -6.14 -11.56
CA PRO A 48 -17.16 -6.63 -12.49
C PRO A 48 -17.83 -7.94 -12.06
N LEU A 49 -17.29 -8.68 -11.08
CA LEU A 49 -17.92 -9.88 -10.51
C LEU A 49 -19.03 -9.56 -9.51
N ILE A 50 -19.01 -8.35 -8.92
CA ILE A 50 -19.92 -7.94 -7.83
C ILE A 50 -21.01 -6.98 -8.35
N VAL A 51 -20.77 -6.31 -9.47
CA VAL A 51 -21.60 -5.21 -9.97
C VAL A 51 -22.27 -5.57 -11.30
N HIS A 52 -23.54 -5.16 -11.44
CA HIS A 52 -24.32 -5.36 -12.66
C HIS A 52 -23.72 -4.62 -13.86
N ARG A 53 -23.85 -5.20 -15.06
CA ARG A 53 -23.19 -4.69 -16.29
C ARG A 53 -23.54 -3.25 -16.68
N ALA A 54 -24.68 -2.76 -16.24
CA ALA A 54 -25.13 -1.39 -16.52
C ALA A 54 -24.38 -0.32 -15.71
N GLU A 55 -23.69 -0.71 -14.63
CA GLU A 55 -23.14 0.21 -13.62
C GLU A 55 -21.62 0.04 -13.44
N TRP A 56 -20.94 -0.60 -14.39
CA TRP A 56 -19.48 -0.79 -14.29
C TRP A 56 -18.72 0.53 -14.20
N GLY A 57 -19.13 1.55 -14.98
CA GLY A 57 -18.49 2.85 -14.97
C GLY A 57 -18.59 3.58 -13.63
N THR A 58 -19.75 3.54 -12.98
CA THR A 58 -19.94 4.16 -11.66
C THR A 58 -19.19 3.40 -10.58
N ALA A 59 -19.18 2.06 -10.62
CA ALA A 59 -18.43 1.26 -9.67
C ALA A 59 -16.91 1.48 -9.77
N PHE A 60 -16.34 1.52 -10.98
CA PHE A 60 -14.93 1.87 -11.16
C PHE A 60 -14.63 3.32 -10.74
N GLY A 61 -15.52 4.26 -11.03
CA GLY A 61 -15.37 5.66 -10.62
C GLY A 61 -15.34 5.83 -9.10
N ILE A 62 -16.24 5.15 -8.37
CA ILE A 62 -16.26 5.15 -6.90
C ILE A 62 -14.98 4.51 -6.37
N PHE A 63 -14.57 3.38 -6.93
CA PHE A 63 -13.34 2.68 -6.53
C PHE A 63 -12.10 3.58 -6.63
N GLU A 64 -11.90 4.22 -7.79
CA GLU A 64 -10.78 5.15 -8.01
C GLU A 64 -10.85 6.40 -7.12
N ALA A 65 -12.05 6.94 -6.88
CA ALA A 65 -12.22 8.10 -6.00
C ALA A 65 -11.76 7.80 -4.57
N PHE A 66 -12.12 6.63 -4.05
CA PHE A 66 -11.69 6.20 -2.71
C PHE A 66 -10.20 5.84 -2.67
N GLU A 67 -9.66 5.22 -3.72
CA GLU A 67 -8.21 4.97 -3.86
C GLU A 67 -7.43 6.29 -3.79
N ALA A 68 -7.82 7.28 -4.60
CA ALA A 68 -7.21 8.60 -4.63
C ALA A 68 -7.34 9.34 -3.28
N PHE A 69 -8.48 9.22 -2.60
CA PHE A 69 -8.67 9.82 -1.27
C PHE A 69 -7.74 9.21 -0.21
N GLY A 70 -7.59 7.88 -0.23
CA GLY A 70 -6.64 7.17 0.63
C GLY A 70 -5.19 7.57 0.35
N THR A 71 -4.81 7.65 -0.93
CA THR A 71 -3.48 8.12 -1.34
C THR A 71 -3.22 9.56 -0.94
N PHE A 72 -4.20 10.45 -1.06
CA PHE A 72 -4.11 11.83 -0.62
C PHE A 72 -3.85 11.91 0.89
N GLY A 73 -4.66 11.24 1.71
CA GLY A 73 -4.48 11.21 3.17
C GLY A 73 -3.15 10.60 3.60
N GLY A 74 -2.75 9.47 2.99
CA GLY A 74 -1.49 8.80 3.29
C GLY A 74 -0.26 9.66 2.95
N ASN A 75 -0.25 10.30 1.79
CA ASN A 75 0.83 11.20 1.39
C ASN A 75 0.87 12.48 2.23
N LEU A 76 -0.30 13.02 2.59
CA LEU A 76 -0.39 14.18 3.48
C LEU A 76 0.18 13.86 4.86
N ALA A 77 -0.21 12.71 5.44
CA ALA A 77 0.33 12.25 6.72
C ALA A 77 1.84 11.98 6.65
N ALA A 78 2.33 11.35 5.58
CA ALA A 78 3.76 11.15 5.35
C ALA A 78 4.53 12.48 5.24
N GLY A 79 3.95 13.48 4.57
CA GLY A 79 4.47 14.83 4.47
C GLY A 79 4.54 15.53 5.83
N PHE A 80 3.45 15.51 6.60
CA PHE A 80 3.42 16.09 7.95
C PHE A 80 4.45 15.43 8.89
N LEU A 81 4.56 14.09 8.85
CA LEU A 81 5.56 13.37 9.65
C LEU A 81 6.98 13.77 9.25
N ARG A 82 7.24 13.93 7.95
CA ARG A 82 8.53 14.40 7.44
C ARG A 82 8.84 15.82 7.91
N ASP A 83 7.86 16.73 7.85
CA ASP A 83 8.05 18.12 8.24
C ASP A 83 8.35 18.28 9.74
N LEU A 84 7.78 17.40 10.58
CA LEU A 84 8.03 17.38 12.03
C LEU A 84 9.37 16.73 12.42
N THR A 85 9.83 15.72 11.68
CA THR A 85 11.02 14.92 12.06
C THR A 85 12.27 15.23 11.24
N ALA A 86 12.16 15.99 10.16
CA ALA A 86 13.25 16.36 9.24
C ALA A 86 14.07 15.16 8.68
N THR A 87 13.65 13.91 8.90
CA THR A 87 14.39 12.70 8.55
C THR A 87 13.42 11.59 8.12
N TYR A 88 13.74 10.92 7.01
CA TYR A 88 12.92 9.85 6.43
C TYR A 88 12.92 8.53 7.21
N ALA A 89 13.84 8.33 8.16
CA ALA A 89 13.95 7.10 8.94
C ALA A 89 12.68 6.86 9.80
N TRP A 90 12.13 7.91 10.40
CA TRP A 90 10.93 7.81 11.24
C TRP A 90 9.66 7.56 10.42
N VAL A 91 9.60 8.07 9.20
CA VAL A 91 8.49 7.81 8.27
C VAL A 91 8.49 6.33 7.87
N ASN A 92 9.63 5.75 7.48
CA ASN A 92 9.72 4.33 7.14
C ASN A 92 9.37 3.42 8.33
N ILE A 93 9.78 3.78 9.55
CA ILE A 93 9.42 3.03 10.77
C ILE A 93 7.92 3.15 11.08
N ALA A 94 7.34 4.34 10.96
CA ALA A 94 5.91 4.55 11.19
C ALA A 94 5.05 3.78 10.18
N PHE A 95 5.42 3.79 8.90
CA PHE A 95 4.74 3.01 7.86
C PHE A 95 4.95 1.50 8.03
N ALA A 96 6.14 1.06 8.44
CA ALA A 96 6.39 -0.35 8.77
C ALA A 96 5.51 -0.82 9.96
N LEU A 97 5.40 -0.01 11.02
CA LEU A 97 4.53 -0.31 12.18
C LEU A 97 3.04 -0.32 11.81
N PHE A 98 2.60 0.59 10.94
CA PHE A 98 1.22 0.59 10.45
C PHE A 98 0.92 -0.67 9.62
N GLY A 99 1.89 -1.14 8.82
CA GLY A 99 1.82 -2.42 8.11
C GLY A 99 1.69 -3.62 9.06
N VAL A 100 2.47 -3.66 10.14
CA VAL A 100 2.40 -4.72 11.17
C VAL A 100 1.06 -4.69 11.91
N ALA A 101 0.57 -3.51 12.30
CA ALA A 101 -0.71 -3.36 13.01
C ALA A 101 -1.90 -3.83 12.15
N CYS A 102 -1.87 -3.53 10.85
CA CYS A 102 -2.90 -3.98 9.91
C CYS A 102 -2.87 -5.51 9.73
N PHE A 103 -1.68 -6.11 9.66
CA PHE A 103 -1.53 -7.57 9.58
C PHE A 103 -2.05 -8.28 10.85
N VAL A 104 -1.73 -7.76 12.04
CA VAL A 104 -2.20 -8.32 13.32
C VAL A 104 -3.72 -8.17 13.48
N GLY A 105 -4.33 -7.07 13.02
CA GLY A 105 -5.78 -6.89 13.07
C GLY A 105 -6.57 -7.80 12.12
N THR A 106 -5.90 -8.45 11.16
CA THR A 106 -6.52 -9.42 10.22
C THR A 106 -6.36 -10.89 10.62
N MET A 107 -5.67 -11.16 11.74
CA MET A 107 -5.57 -12.50 12.37
C MET A 107 -6.68 -12.70 13.40
#